data_AF-A0A5C1ALL5-F1
#
_entry.id   AF-A0A5C1ALL5-F1
#
_cell.length_a   1.000
_cell.length_b   1.000
_cell.length_c   1.000
_cell.angle_alpha   90.00
_cell.angle_beta   90.00
_cell.angle_gamma   90.00
#
_symmetry.space_group_name_H-M   'P 1'
#
loop_
_entity.id
_entity.type
_entity.pdbx_description
1 polymer ?
#
loop_
_entity_poly.entity_id
_entity_poly.type
_entity_poly.pdbx_seq_one_letter_code
_entity_poly.pdbx_strand_id
1 'polypeptide(L)'
;MSVPSVAAVYLMGRRLAERLTQAAADGRSSTAAACVTGLTEAATAIAADVDRVSADEVRAANRLRTELAALDGQACSPPGADVVKEMVARWFGPQGLPAADVGEFDRLVASLRGPGPQA
;
A
#
# COMPACT_ATOMS: atom_id res chain seq x y z
N MET A 1 17.61 18.99 8.20
CA MET A 1 17.16 17.87 7.35
C MET A 1 15.94 18.35 6.58
N SER A 2 15.98 18.41 5.25
CA SER A 2 14.80 18.77 4.46
C SER A 2 13.79 17.64 4.54
N VAL A 3 12.56 17.95 4.98
CA VAL A 3 11.45 17.01 4.95
C VAL A 3 11.16 16.70 3.47
N PRO A 4 11.11 15.43 3.05
CA PRO A 4 10.77 15.09 1.67
C PRO A 4 9.38 15.61 1.34
N SER A 5 9.17 16.06 0.09
CA SER A 5 7.84 16.48 -0.33
C SER A 5 6.90 15.28 -0.43
N VAL A 6 5.61 15.49 -0.15
CA VAL A 6 4.56 14.46 -0.29
C VAL A 6 4.57 13.84 -1.70
N ALA A 7 4.80 14.64 -2.74
CA ALA A 7 4.94 14.14 -4.11
C ALA A 7 6.11 13.15 -4.26
N ALA A 8 7.24 13.39 -3.60
CA ALA A 8 8.37 12.47 -3.61
C ALA A 8 8.03 11.15 -2.89
N VAL A 9 7.25 11.21 -1.81
CA VAL A 9 6.77 10.03 -1.08
C VAL A 9 5.85 9.17 -1.96
N TYR A 10 4.92 9.78 -2.72
CA TYR A 10 4.07 9.04 -3.67
C TYR A 10 4.87 8.39 -4.79
N LEU A 11 5.84 9.10 -5.38
CA LEU A 11 6.70 8.55 -6.41
C LEU A 11 7.54 7.37 -5.88
N MET A 12 8.05 7.49 -4.65
CA MET A 12 8.77 6.41 -4.00
C MET A 12 7.86 5.20 -3.76
N GLY A 13 6.66 5.42 -3.24
CA GLY A 13 5.66 4.36 -3.02
C GLY A 13 5.34 3.60 -4.32
N ARG A 14 5.08 4.31 -5.42
CA ARG A 14 4.84 3.68 -6.73
C ARG A 14 6.01 2.82 -7.19
N ARG A 15 7.24 3.33 -7.11
CA ARG A 15 8.45 2.57 -7.49
C ARG A 15 8.66 1.35 -6.60
N LEU A 16 8.38 1.46 -5.31
CA LEU A 16 8.46 0.33 -4.38
C LEU A 16 7.43 -0.74 -4.71
N ALA A 17 6.21 -0.36 -5.09
CA ALA A 17 5.19 -1.31 -5.52
C ALA A 17 5.56 -2.03 -6.84
N GLU A 18 6.13 -1.31 -7.81
CA GLU A 18 6.66 -1.93 -9.03
C GLU A 18 7.79 -2.92 -8.71
N ARG A 19 8.74 -2.51 -7.86
CA ARG A 19 9.84 -3.38 -7.41
C ARG A 19 9.34 -4.57 -6.61
N LEU A 20 8.28 -4.40 -5.82
CA LEU A 20 7.64 -5.48 -5.08
C LEU A 20 7.10 -6.53 -6.05
N THR A 21 6.35 -6.13 -7.07
CA THR A 21 5.84 -7.08 -8.10
C THR A 21 6.95 -7.84 -8.80
N GLN A 22 8.02 -7.15 -9.20
CA GLN A 22 9.18 -7.80 -9.83
C GLN A 22 9.87 -8.78 -8.86
N ALA A 23 10.12 -8.36 -7.62
CA ALA A 23 10.79 -9.21 -6.63
C ALA A 23 9.94 -10.43 -6.26
N ALA A 24 8.62 -10.27 -6.14
CA ALA A 24 7.70 -11.36 -5.87
C ALA A 24 7.65 -12.37 -7.03
N ALA A 25 7.61 -11.88 -8.28
CA ALA A 25 7.67 -12.72 -9.48
C ALA A 25 8.99 -13.50 -9.58
N ASP A 26 10.11 -12.87 -9.21
CA ASP A 26 11.44 -13.49 -9.23
C ASP A 26 11.73 -14.39 -8.00
N GLY A 27 10.78 -14.55 -7.07
CA GLY A 27 10.98 -15.31 -5.83
C GLY A 27 11.99 -14.69 -4.85
N ARG A 28 12.28 -13.38 -4.97
CA ARG A 28 13.24 -12.65 -4.14
C ARG A 28 12.59 -12.13 -2.86
N SER A 29 12.23 -13.03 -1.96
CA SER A 29 11.45 -12.75 -0.74
C SER A 29 12.04 -11.63 0.14
N SER A 30 13.36 -11.58 0.34
CA SER A 30 13.99 -10.51 1.13
C SER A 30 13.86 -9.13 0.49
N THR A 31 13.91 -9.06 -0.85
CA THR A 31 13.71 -7.79 -1.57
C THR A 31 12.25 -7.38 -1.54
N ALA A 32 11.32 -8.33 -1.69
CA ALA A 32 9.89 -8.09 -1.56
C ALA A 32 9.53 -7.55 -0.16
N ALA A 33 10.04 -8.19 0.90
CA ALA A 33 9.84 -7.76 2.28
C ALA A 33 10.35 -6.32 2.51
N ALA A 34 11.54 -6.00 2.00
CA ALA A 34 12.08 -4.63 2.09
C ALA A 34 11.19 -3.60 1.36
N CYS A 35 10.58 -3.98 0.22
CA CYS A 35 9.64 -3.10 -0.48
C CYS A 35 8.35 -2.87 0.33
N VAL A 36 7.82 -3.91 0.99
CA VAL A 36 6.65 -3.80 1.88
C VAL A 36 6.95 -2.89 3.08
N THR A 37 8.13 -3.02 3.70
CA THR A 37 8.56 -2.11 4.78
C THR A 37 8.62 -0.67 4.29
N GLY A 38 9.28 -0.41 3.17
CA GLY A 38 9.38 0.94 2.62
C GLY A 38 8.01 1.54 2.23
N LEU A 39 7.07 0.72 1.74
CA LEU A 39 5.70 1.14 1.47
C LEU A 39 4.95 1.51 2.76
N THR A 40 5.13 0.73 3.82
CA THR A 40 4.55 1.00 5.14
C THR A 40 5.07 2.32 5.71
N GLU A 41 6.36 2.59 5.57
CA GLU A 41 6.98 3.85 5.99
C GLU A 41 6.46 5.04 5.17
N ALA A 42 6.36 4.90 3.85
CA ALA A 42 5.79 5.92 2.98
C ALA A 42 4.33 6.24 3.36
N ALA A 43 3.51 5.21 3.59
CA ALA A 43 2.14 5.38 4.04
C ALA A 43 2.06 6.06 5.42
N THR A 44 2.96 5.72 6.34
CA THR A 44 3.05 6.36 7.65
C THR A 44 3.40 7.84 7.55
N ALA A 45 4.34 8.20 6.67
CA ALA A 45 4.72 9.59 6.44
C ALA A 45 3.54 10.44 5.94
N ILE A 46 2.78 9.94 4.97
CA ILE A 46 1.57 10.61 4.47
C ILE A 46 0.50 10.72 5.56
N ALA A 47 0.26 9.64 6.31
CA ALA A 47 -0.75 9.63 7.38
C ALA A 47 -0.43 10.62 8.52
N ALA A 48 0.84 10.99 8.70
CA ALA A 48 1.29 11.95 9.72
C ALA A 48 1.29 13.41 9.24
N ASP A 49 1.31 13.67 7.93
CA ASP A 49 1.36 15.03 7.36
C ASP A 49 -0.05 15.62 7.14
N VAL A 50 -0.88 15.55 8.19
CA VAL A 50 -2.32 15.89 8.15
C VAL A 50 -2.61 17.35 7.82
N ASP A 51 -1.63 18.25 7.99
CA ASP A 51 -1.74 19.67 7.66
C ASP A 51 -1.51 19.97 6.17
N ARG A 52 -0.95 19.01 5.40
CA ARG A 52 -0.58 19.21 3.98
C ARG A 52 -1.28 18.27 3.02
N VAL A 53 -1.95 17.24 3.52
CA VAL A 53 -2.66 16.25 2.70
C VAL A 53 -4.13 16.21 3.07
N SER A 54 -4.98 15.90 2.10
CA SER A 54 -6.43 15.83 2.29
C SER A 54 -6.84 14.67 3.20
N ALA A 55 -8.06 14.73 3.75
CA ALA A 55 -8.58 13.66 4.60
C ALA A 55 -8.67 12.30 3.88
N ASP A 56 -8.96 12.30 2.58
CA ASP A 56 -9.01 11.07 1.78
C ASP A 56 -7.60 10.48 1.55
N GLU A 57 -6.57 11.33 1.40
CA GLU A 57 -5.17 10.90 1.36
C GLU A 57 -4.74 10.27 2.69
N VAL A 58 -5.03 10.93 3.82
CA VAL A 58 -4.76 10.39 5.16
C VAL A 58 -5.46 9.04 5.36
N ARG A 59 -6.73 8.94 4.92
CA ARG A 59 -7.51 7.70 5.03
C ARG A 59 -6.87 6.58 4.20
N ALA A 60 -6.53 6.85 2.94
CA ALA A 60 -5.90 5.88 2.06
C ALA A 60 -4.57 5.38 2.63
N ALA A 61 -3.75 6.30 3.12
CA ALA A 61 -2.45 5.99 3.71
C ALA A 61 -2.59 5.13 4.97
N ASN A 62 -3.51 5.47 5.87
CA ASN A 62 -3.80 4.65 7.05
C ASN A 62 -4.31 3.26 6.67
N ARG A 63 -5.21 3.17 5.68
CA ARG A 63 -5.75 1.89 5.19
C ARG A 63 -4.62 1.03 4.62
N LEU A 64 -3.83 1.56 3.69
CA LEU A 64 -2.69 0.87 3.09
C LEU A 64 -1.72 0.36 4.17
N ARG A 65 -1.35 1.19 5.14
CA ARG A 65 -0.49 0.80 6.27
C ARG A 65 -1.05 -0.40 7.05
N THR A 66 -2.33 -0.35 7.40
CA THR A 66 -3.01 -1.42 8.14
C THR A 66 -3.06 -2.72 7.32
N GLU A 67 -3.42 -2.63 6.04
CA GLU A 67 -3.50 -3.83 5.20
C GLU A 67 -2.14 -4.47 4.98
N LEU A 68 -1.08 -3.68 4.74
CA LEU A 68 0.29 -4.19 4.60
C LEU A 68 0.76 -4.92 5.86
N ALA A 69 0.42 -4.39 7.05
CA ALA A 69 0.75 -5.04 8.32
C ALA A 69 -0.01 -6.37 8.51
N ALA A 70 -1.27 -6.43 8.06
CA ALA A 70 -2.12 -7.61 8.21
C ALA A 70 -1.95 -8.66 7.10
N LEU A 71 -1.17 -8.38 6.05
CA LEU A 71 -0.90 -9.33 4.97
C LEU A 71 0.18 -10.37 5.32
N ASP A 72 0.82 -10.36 6.50
CA ASP A 72 1.72 -11.40 7.07
C ASP A 72 2.57 -12.21 6.05
N GLY A 73 3.25 -11.52 5.13
CA GLY A 73 4.07 -12.15 4.07
C GLY A 73 3.34 -12.50 2.77
N GLN A 74 2.00 -12.53 2.74
CA GLN A 74 1.19 -12.65 1.51
C GLN A 74 1.49 -11.53 0.52
N ALA A 75 1.78 -10.32 1.00
CA ALA A 75 2.19 -9.19 0.15
C ALA A 75 3.48 -9.46 -0.65
N CYS A 76 4.31 -10.42 -0.21
CA CYS A 76 5.53 -10.81 -0.92
C CYS A 76 5.29 -11.90 -1.98
N SER A 77 4.08 -12.47 -2.05
CA SER A 77 3.69 -13.37 -3.13
C SER A 77 3.29 -12.58 -4.38
N PRO A 78 3.38 -13.15 -5.60
CA PRO A 78 2.94 -12.48 -6.82
C PRO A 78 1.51 -11.88 -6.74
N PRO A 79 0.46 -12.64 -6.34
CA PRO A 79 -0.89 -12.07 -6.26
C PRO A 79 -0.99 -10.97 -5.19
N GLY A 80 -0.30 -11.12 -4.06
CA GLY A 80 -0.26 -10.09 -3.02
C GLY A 80 0.40 -8.80 -3.49
N ALA A 81 1.51 -8.93 -4.22
CA ALA A 81 2.24 -7.80 -4.77
C ALA A 81 1.42 -7.04 -5.82
N ASP A 82 0.67 -7.74 -6.68
CA ASP A 82 -0.21 -7.11 -7.67
C ASP A 82 -1.32 -6.28 -7.02
N VAL A 83 -1.95 -6.80 -5.98
CA VAL A 83 -2.95 -6.06 -5.19
C VAL A 83 -2.33 -4.85 -4.52
N VAL A 84 -1.16 -4.98 -3.89
CA VAL A 84 -0.47 -3.84 -3.29
C VAL A 84 -0.17 -2.78 -4.35
N LYS A 85 0.23 -3.20 -5.56
CA LYS A 85 0.46 -2.30 -6.68
C LYS A 85 -0.82 -1.61 -7.14
N GLU A 86 -1.94 -2.32 -7.22
CA GLU A 86 -3.23 -1.73 -7.54
C GLU A 86 -3.64 -0.72 -6.47
N MET A 87 -3.49 -1.08 -5.19
CA MET A 87 -3.79 -0.18 -4.08
C MET A 87 -2.97 1.11 -4.15
N VAL A 88 -1.69 0.96 -4.47
CA VAL A 88 -0.77 2.09 -4.60
C VAL A 88 -1.07 2.93 -5.83
N ALA A 89 -1.39 2.30 -6.96
CA ALA A 89 -1.66 3.01 -8.21
C ALA A 89 -2.99 3.76 -8.18
N ARG A 90 -3.99 3.20 -7.50
CA ARG A 90 -5.37 3.68 -7.56
C ARG A 90 -5.74 4.59 -6.39
N TRP A 91 -5.28 4.29 -5.18
CA TRP A 91 -5.72 5.00 -3.98
C TRP A 91 -4.59 5.66 -3.19
N PHE A 92 -3.35 5.15 -3.28
CA PHE A 92 -2.21 5.82 -2.65
C PHE A 92 -1.64 6.92 -3.54
N GLY A 93 -2.14 8.12 -3.36
CA GLY A 93 -1.73 9.27 -4.15
C GLY A 93 -2.55 10.50 -3.81
N PRO A 94 -2.39 11.60 -4.55
CA PRO A 94 -3.00 12.88 -4.22
C PRO A 94 -4.54 12.89 -4.25
N GLN A 95 -5.18 11.84 -4.76
CA GLN A 95 -6.63 11.71 -4.78
C GLN A 95 -7.17 10.85 -3.61
N GLY A 96 -6.30 10.11 -2.92
CA GLY A 96 -6.69 9.24 -1.82
C GLY A 96 -7.65 8.09 -2.21
N LEU A 97 -8.30 7.52 -1.19
CA LEU A 97 -9.30 6.46 -1.32
C LEU A 97 -10.69 7.12 -1.24
N PRO A 98 -11.38 7.33 -2.37
CA PRO A 98 -12.68 7.98 -2.36
C PRO A 98 -13.70 7.07 -1.68
N ALA A 99 -14.68 7.67 -0.99
CA ALA A 99 -15.69 6.94 -0.22
C ALA A 99 -16.48 5.91 -1.06
N ALA A 100 -16.70 6.21 -2.35
CA ALA A 100 -17.39 5.31 -3.28
C ALA A 100 -16.60 4.01 -3.56
N ASP A 101 -15.28 4.05 -3.47
CA ASP A 101 -14.41 2.92 -3.81
C ASP A 101 -13.98 2.10 -2.59
N VAL A 102 -14.33 2.51 -1.37
CA VAL A 102 -13.98 1.78 -0.13
C VAL A 102 -14.44 0.32 -0.17
N GLY A 103 -15.65 0.07 -0.68
CA GLY A 103 -16.17 -1.28 -0.82
C GLY A 103 -15.42 -2.12 -1.85
N GLU A 104 -14.86 -1.50 -2.89
CA GLU A 104 -14.04 -2.18 -3.88
C GLU A 104 -12.65 -2.52 -3.32
N PHE A 105 -12.03 -1.55 -2.64
CA PHE A 105 -10.78 -1.73 -1.90
C PHE A 105 -10.88 -2.93 -0.94
N ASP A 106 -11.94 -2.99 -0.14
CA ASP A 106 -12.12 -4.06 0.84
C ASP A 106 -12.31 -5.43 0.20
N ARG A 107 -13.02 -5.50 -0.93
CA ARG A 107 -13.14 -6.75 -1.69
C ARG A 107 -11.80 -7.21 -2.26
N LEU A 108 -11.00 -6.28 -2.79
CA LEU A 108 -9.69 -6.57 -3.34
C LEU A 108 -8.77 -7.18 -2.27
N VAL A 109 -8.71 -6.54 -1.10
CA VAL A 109 -7.91 -7.04 0.03
C VAL A 109 -8.44 -8.39 0.56
N ALA A 110 -9.76 -8.53 0.70
CA ALA A 110 -10.37 -9.77 1.17
C ALA A 110 -10.08 -10.95 0.23
N SER A 111 -9.99 -10.71 -1.08
CA SER A 111 -9.69 -11.75 -2.08
C SER A 111 -8.34 -12.44 -1.83
N LEU A 112 -7.36 -11.74 -1.24
CA LEU A 112 -6.05 -12.30 -0.92
C LEU A 112 -5.99 -13.03 0.42
N ARG A 113 -6.79 -12.60 1.39
CA ARG A 113 -6.85 -13.25 2.71
C ARG A 113 -7.53 -14.62 2.64
N GLY A 114 -8.12 -14.96 1.50
CA GLY A 114 -8.99 -16.12 1.33
C GLY A 114 -10.33 -15.91 2.04
N PRO A 115 -11.27 -16.87 1.95
CA PRO A 115 -12.42 -16.86 2.82
C PRO A 115 -11.90 -16.96 4.25
N GLY A 116 -11.90 -15.85 4.99
CA GLY A 116 -11.71 -15.90 6.43
C GLY A 116 -12.70 -16.92 7.02
N PRO A 117 -12.33 -17.63 8.10
CA PRO A 117 -13.20 -18.64 8.69
C PRO A 117 -14.56 -18.01 8.96
N GLN A 118 -15.57 -18.42 8.18
CA GLN A 118 -16.94 -18.05 8.43
C GLN A 118 -17.31 -18.68 9.77
N ALA A 119 -17.42 -17.84 10.80
CA ALA A 119 -17.99 -18.22 12.09
C ALA A 119 -19.51 -18.20 12.02
#